data_AF-A0A6B2HAD8-F1
#
_entry.id   AF-A0A6B2HAD8-F1
#
_cell.length_a   1.000
_cell.length_b   1.000
_cell.length_c   1.000
_cell.angle_alpha   90.00
_cell.angle_beta   90.00
_cell.angle_gamma   90.00
#
_symmetry.space_group_name_H-M   'P 1'
#
loop_
_entity.id
_entity.type
_entity.pdbx_description
1 polymer ?
#
loop_
_entity_poly.entity_id
_entity_poly.type
_entity_poly.pdbx_seq_one_letter_code
_entity_poly.pdbx_strand_id
1 'polypeptide(L)'
;MGKKTTAILAFASGAAVGAAAGILFAPEKGQETRSWLSYRLEKYRDTLSDLLEQLVAKGDNLPSSAKSEGQRVIQDAKSKAEKLLGDVDSLINEINSRKEL
;
A
#
# COMPACT_ATOMS: atom_id res chain seq x y z
N MET A 1 -19.71 10.05 17.26
CA MET A 1 -18.81 9.43 16.25
C MET A 1 -17.33 9.84 16.37
N GLY A 2 -16.84 10.50 17.44
CA GLY A 2 -15.46 11.03 17.47
C GLY A 2 -14.34 10.09 17.92
N LYS A 3 -14.63 9.03 18.70
CA LYS A 3 -13.57 8.27 19.40
C LYS A 3 -12.66 7.46 18.47
N LYS A 4 -13.20 6.91 17.38
CA LYS A 4 -12.42 6.10 16.41
C LYS A 4 -11.52 6.97 15.54
N THR A 5 -12.03 8.11 15.08
CA THR A 5 -11.24 9.07 14.29
C THR A 5 -10.08 9.64 15.11
N THR A 6 -10.32 10.01 16.37
CA THR A 6 -9.25 10.46 17.28
C THR A 6 -8.22 9.37 17.55
N ALA A 7 -8.65 8.11 17.72
CA ALA A 7 -7.72 6.99 17.94
C ALA A 7 -6.82 6.73 16.71
N ILE A 8 -7.39 6.77 15.50
CA ILE A 8 -6.63 6.61 14.25
C ILE A 8 -5.66 7.78 14.06
N LEU A 9 -6.09 9.01 14.37
CA LEU A 9 -5.24 10.19 14.29
C LEU A 9 -4.08 10.15 15.30
N ALA A 10 -4.36 9.75 16.54
CA ALA A 10 -3.34 9.61 17.57
C ALA A 10 -2.34 8.48 17.26
N PHE A 11 -2.82 7.37 16.69
CA PHE A 11 -1.95 6.30 16.22
C PHE A 11 -1.09 6.75 15.03
N ALA A 12 -1.68 7.42 14.03
CA ALA A 12 -0.96 7.91 12.87
C ALA A 12 0.10 8.95 13.24
N SER A 13 -0.21 9.89 14.16
CA SER A 13 0.74 10.88 14.63
C SER A 13 1.85 10.24 15.47
N GLY A 14 1.52 9.29 16.35
CA GLY A 14 2.50 8.53 17.12
C GLY A 14 3.42 7.70 16.23
N ALA A 15 2.87 7.00 15.23
CA ALA A 15 3.64 6.22 14.27
C ALA A 15 4.54 7.11 13.40
N ALA A 16 4.05 8.26 12.95
CA ALA A 16 4.84 9.21 12.18
C ALA A 16 6.05 9.74 12.98
N VAL A 17 5.81 10.16 14.23
CA VAL A 17 6.88 10.62 15.13
C VAL A 17 7.87 9.49 15.43
N GLY A 18 7.37 8.28 15.69
CA GLY A 18 8.21 7.11 15.97
C GLY A 18 9.06 6.70 14.77
N ALA A 19 8.50 6.71 13.57
CA ALA A 19 9.24 6.41 12.34
C ALA A 19 10.31 7.48 12.06
N ALA A 20 9.97 8.76 12.20
CA ALA A 20 10.93 9.85 12.05
C ALA A 20 12.09 9.74 13.05
N ALA A 21 11.77 9.46 14.32
CA ALA A 21 12.77 9.24 15.36
C ALA A 21 13.63 7.99 15.07
N GLY A 22 13.03 6.88 14.61
CA GLY A 22 13.73 5.65 14.28
C GLY A 22 14.70 5.80 13.11
N ILE A 23 14.29 6.50 12.05
CA ILE A 23 15.15 6.81 10.90
C ILE A 23 16.32 7.72 11.32
N LEU A 24 16.08 8.69 12.20
CA LEU A 24 17.13 9.60 12.69
C LEU A 24 18.15 8.89 13.59
N PHE A 25 17.70 7.95 14.43
CA PHE A 25 18.56 7.24 15.38
C PHE A 25 19.35 6.10 14.73
N ALA A 26 18.79 5.43 13.72
CA ALA A 26 19.42 4.31 13.03
C ALA A 26 19.38 4.51 11.51
N PRO A 27 20.27 5.37 10.95
CA PRO A 27 20.40 5.48 9.51
C PRO A 27 21.13 4.25 8.95
N GLU A 28 20.44 3.47 8.13
CA GLU A 28 21.10 2.48 7.27
C GLU A 28 21.84 3.16 6.12
N LYS A 29 22.85 2.49 5.55
CA LYS A 29 23.55 2.99 4.37
C LYS A 29 22.57 3.03 3.20
N GLY A 30 22.54 4.15 2.47
CA GLY A 30 21.56 4.37 1.40
C GLY A 30 21.51 3.30 0.32
N GLN A 31 22.60 2.56 0.05
CA GLN A 31 22.59 1.43 -0.89
C GLN A 31 21.82 0.22 -0.33
N GLU A 32 22.04 -0.14 0.93
CA GLU A 32 21.36 -1.25 1.61
C GLU A 32 19.88 -0.96 1.79
N THR A 33 19.54 0.26 2.23
CA THR A 33 18.14 0.69 2.39
C THR A 33 17.37 0.65 1.08
N ARG A 34 17.98 1.03 -0.05
CA ARG A 34 17.33 0.97 -1.37
C ARG A 34 17.09 -0.46 -1.84
N SER A 35 18.08 -1.34 -1.66
CA SER A 35 17.95 -2.75 -1.99
C SER A 35 16.83 -3.41 -1.18
N TRP A 36 16.85 -3.21 0.14
CA TRP A 36 15.82 -3.71 1.04
C TRP A 36 14.44 -3.13 0.75
N LEU A 37 14.35 -1.82 0.47
CA LEU A 37 13.09 -1.13 0.18
C LEU A 37 12.49 -1.61 -1.14
N SER A 38 13.30 -1.77 -2.18
CA SER A 38 12.83 -2.27 -3.48
C SER A 38 12.26 -3.68 -3.35
N TYR A 39 12.97 -4.57 -2.64
CA TYR A 39 12.47 -5.91 -2.34
C TYR A 39 11.15 -5.88 -1.54
N ARG A 40 11.05 -4.97 -0.56
CA ARG A 40 9.83 -4.82 0.24
C ARG A 40 8.65 -4.33 -0.62
N LEU A 41 8.88 -3.37 -1.49
CA LEU A 41 7.88 -2.81 -2.41
C LEU A 41 7.38 -3.85 -3.39
N GLU A 42 8.26 -4.66 -3.97
CA GLU A 42 7.89 -5.77 -4.86
C GLU A 42 6.96 -6.76 -4.15
N LYS A 43 7.30 -7.15 -2.92
CA LYS A 43 6.46 -8.03 -2.12
C LYS A 43 5.09 -7.41 -1.79
N TYR A 44 5.03 -6.10 -1.54
CA TYR A 44 3.77 -5.39 -1.33
C TYR A 44 2.92 -5.35 -2.61
N ARG A 45 3.54 -5.11 -3.76
CA ARG A 45 2.90 -5.15 -5.08
C ARG A 45 2.24 -6.52 -5.32
N ASP A 46 2.94 -7.60 -5.01
CA ASP A 46 2.38 -8.95 -5.17
C ASP A 46 1.23 -9.22 -4.21
N THR A 47 1.39 -8.83 -2.94
CA THR A 47 0.33 -8.96 -1.93
C THR A 47 -0.91 -8.15 -2.30
N LEU A 48 -0.73 -6.94 -2.83
CA LEU A 48 -1.83 -6.10 -3.28
C LEU A 48 -2.55 -6.71 -4.47
N SER A 49 -1.81 -7.29 -5.42
CA SER A 49 -2.37 -7.97 -6.60
C SER A 49 -3.21 -9.18 -6.18
N ASP A 50 -2.72 -10.00 -5.25
CA ASP A 50 -3.44 -11.16 -4.72
C ASP A 50 -4.71 -10.75 -3.95
N LEU A 51 -4.62 -9.73 -3.10
CA LEU A 51 -5.79 -9.19 -2.40
C LEU A 51 -6.86 -8.63 -3.36
N LEU A 52 -6.42 -8.00 -4.46
CA LEU A 52 -7.25 -7.52 -5.55
C LEU A 52 -8.02 -8.67 -6.21
N GLU A 53 -7.32 -9.73 -6.60
CA GLU A 53 -7.92 -10.91 -7.21
C GLU A 53 -8.94 -11.57 -6.27
N GLN A 54 -8.59 -11.71 -4.99
CA GLN A 54 -9.50 -12.23 -3.97
C GLN A 54 -10.73 -11.34 -3.79
N LEU A 55 -10.57 -10.02 -3.86
CA LEU A 55 -11.67 -9.06 -3.71
C LEU A 55 -12.64 -9.14 -4.89
N VAL A 56 -12.11 -9.24 -6.12
CA VAL A 56 -12.91 -9.45 -7.33
C VAL A 56 -13.65 -10.79 -7.28
N ALA A 57 -12.96 -11.87 -6.93
CA ALA A 57 -13.54 -13.21 -6.83
C ALA A 57 -14.65 -13.30 -5.77
N LYS A 58 -14.47 -12.64 -4.61
CA LYS A 58 -15.53 -12.54 -3.59
C LYS A 58 -16.69 -11.67 -4.05
N GLY A 59 -16.41 -10.62 -4.84
CA GLY A 59 -17.39 -9.74 -5.45
C GLY A 59 -18.43 -10.44 -6.30
N ASP A 60 -17.99 -11.41 -7.10
CA ASP A 60 -18.87 -12.17 -8.00
C ASP A 60 -19.81 -13.14 -7.25
N ASN A 61 -19.47 -13.49 -6.01
CA ASN A 61 -20.27 -14.37 -5.15
C ASN A 61 -21.28 -13.61 -4.25
N LEU A 62 -21.46 -12.29 -4.43
CA LEU A 62 -22.42 -11.51 -3.63
C LEU A 62 -23.89 -11.80 -4.03
N PRO A 63 -24.81 -11.90 -3.04
CA PRO A 63 -26.24 -12.08 -3.30
C PRO A 63 -26.85 -10.89 -4.07
N SER A 64 -27.91 -11.16 -4.83
CA SER A 64 -28.49 -10.25 -5.84
C SER A 64 -28.89 -8.86 -5.33
N SER A 65 -29.26 -8.73 -4.05
CA SER A 65 -29.64 -7.47 -3.42
C SER A 65 -28.48 -6.50 -3.16
N ALA A 66 -27.24 -7.00 -3.07
CA ALA A 66 -26.04 -6.20 -2.81
C ALA A 66 -25.11 -6.08 -4.04
N LYS A 67 -25.47 -6.74 -5.15
CA LYS A 67 -24.60 -6.89 -6.33
C LYS A 67 -24.25 -5.55 -6.99
N SER A 68 -25.20 -4.64 -7.15
CA SER A 68 -24.97 -3.40 -7.90
C SER A 68 -24.05 -2.43 -7.15
N GLU A 69 -24.25 -2.24 -5.84
CA GLU A 69 -23.39 -1.40 -5.00
C GLU A 69 -22.05 -2.09 -4.70
N GLY A 70 -22.05 -3.41 -4.47
CA GLY A 70 -20.85 -4.20 -4.26
C GLY A 70 -19.91 -4.18 -5.48
N GLN A 71 -20.45 -4.36 -6.68
CA GLN A 71 -19.66 -4.27 -7.91
C GLN A 71 -19.07 -2.88 -8.13
N ARG A 72 -19.81 -1.79 -7.80
CA ARG A 72 -19.27 -0.44 -7.90
C ARG A 72 -18.09 -0.21 -6.95
N VAL A 73 -18.23 -0.63 -5.69
CA VAL A 73 -17.16 -0.49 -4.69
C VAL A 73 -15.94 -1.35 -5.05
N ILE A 74 -16.15 -2.55 -5.57
CA ILE A 74 -15.06 -3.44 -6.01
C ILE A 74 -14.37 -2.88 -7.24
N GLN A 75 -15.12 -2.30 -8.18
CA GLN A 75 -14.54 -1.63 -9.35
C GLN A 75 -13.72 -0.41 -8.96
N ASP A 76 -14.21 0.41 -8.03
CA ASP A 76 -13.48 1.57 -7.50
C ASP A 76 -12.21 1.16 -6.75
N ALA A 77 -12.30 0.11 -5.93
CA ALA A 77 -11.17 -0.48 -5.23
C ALA A 77 -10.15 -1.04 -6.22
N LYS A 78 -10.61 -1.74 -7.27
CA LYS A 78 -9.77 -2.29 -8.33
C LYS A 78 -9.01 -1.18 -9.04
N SER A 79 -9.72 -0.15 -9.50
CA SER A 79 -9.12 0.98 -10.21
C SER A 79 -8.09 1.74 -9.37
N LYS A 80 -8.37 1.97 -8.08
CA LYS A 80 -7.42 2.62 -7.16
C LYS A 80 -6.21 1.75 -6.89
N ALA A 81 -6.39 0.44 -6.77
CA ALA A 81 -5.30 -0.48 -6.52
C ALA A 81 -4.41 -0.68 -7.76
N GLU A 82 -4.98 -0.71 -8.98
CA GLU A 82 -4.20 -0.70 -10.23
C GLU A 82 -3.33 0.56 -10.36
N LYS A 83 -3.88 1.73 -10.02
CA LYS A 83 -3.08 2.97 -9.94
C LYS A 83 -1.93 2.85 -8.94
N LEU A 84 -2.22 2.31 -7.75
CA LEU A 84 -1.21 2.13 -6.71
C LEU A 84 -0.12 1.15 -7.12
N LEU A 85 -0.46 0.07 -7.82
CA LEU A 85 0.52 -0.88 -8.37
C LEU A 85 1.44 -0.18 -9.38
N GLY A 86 0.88 0.64 -10.28
CA GLY A 86 1.68 1.41 -11.23
C GLY A 86 2.58 2.46 -10.57
N ASP A 87 2.09 3.11 -9.51
CA ASP A 87 2.89 4.03 -8.70
C ASP A 87 4.04 3.28 -8.02
N VAL A 88 3.78 2.11 -7.43
CA VAL A 88 4.82 1.27 -6.80
C VAL A 88 5.86 0.80 -7.81
N ASP A 89 5.45 0.32 -8.99
CA ASP A 89 6.38 -0.07 -10.06
C ASP A 89 7.25 1.11 -10.49
N SER A 90 6.67 2.31 -10.62
CA SER A 90 7.41 3.53 -10.93
C SER A 90 8.43 3.88 -9.85
N LEU A 91 8.05 3.76 -8.56
CA LEU A 91 8.97 3.97 -7.43
C LEU A 91 10.13 2.97 -7.43
N ILE A 92 9.84 1.67 -7.65
CA ILE A 92 10.88 0.63 -7.72
C ILE A 92 11.87 0.96 -8.85
N ASN A 93 11.35 1.35 -10.02
CA ASN A 93 12.17 1.73 -11.16
C ASN A 93 13.02 2.97 -10.87
N GLU A 94 12.49 4.00 -10.20
CA GLU A 94 13.27 5.19 -9.82
C GLU A 94 14.38 4.85 -8.81
N ILE A 95 14.06 4.02 -7.80
CA ILE A 95 15.01 3.59 -6.77
C ILE A 95 16.16 2.79 -7.40
N ASN A 96 15.85 1.89 -8.34
CA ASN A 96 16.83 1.07 -9.05
C ASN A 96 17.63 1.88 -10.09
N SER A 97 17.00 2.83 -10.80
CA SER A 97 17.71 3.66 -11.81
C SER A 97 18.74 4.60 -11.18
N ARG A 98 18.51 5.08 -9.94
CA ARG A 98 19.48 5.87 -9.17
C ARG A 98 20.63 5.04 -8.53
N LYS A 99 20.74 3.75 -8.85
CA LYS A 99 21.85 2.86 -8.48
C LYS A 99 22.99 2.89 -9.51
N GLU A 100 22.70 3.27 -10.76
CA GLU A 100 23.61 3.20 -11.91
C GLU A 100 24.43 4.50 -12.14
N LEU A 101 24.30 5.49 -11.25
CA LEU A 101 25.13 6.72 -11.19
C LEU A 101 26.00 6.71 -9.92
#